data_AF-A0A1G4RHF5-F1
#
_entry.id   AF-A0A1G4RHF5-F1
#
_cell.length_a   1.000
_cell.length_b   1.000
_cell.length_c   1.000
_cell.angle_alpha   90.00
_cell.angle_beta   90.00
_cell.angle_gamma   90.00
#
_symmetry.space_group_name_H-M   'P 1'
#
loop_
_entity.id
_entity.type
_entity.pdbx_description
1 polymer ?
#
loop_
_entity_poly.entity_id
_entity_poly.type
_entity_poly.pdbx_seq_one_letter_code
_entity_poly.pdbx_strand_id
1 'polypeptide(L)'
;MVYYGHGLRIKGFILSMQERYEEAKKYVAEYSNLSWFQGLDDIGKKEVDKFRIWGKGNGLILELNTGNKSVIPEFMEYLEGNPDIILQGMLAAIESANRFNFSVDELFEKFREKLPPVNSDVTYINGTQLFHFWYEKAVYSFKKNRLILGIEELLYALYLAHKMKYYSGFEKSVSLYREHSDYATEQQKWNYKHIVEGVFDF
;
A
#
# COMPACT_ATOMS: atom_id res chain seq x y z
N MET A 1 9.17 3.48 -28.19
CA MET A 1 8.69 4.33 -27.09
C MET A 1 8.18 3.50 -25.91
N VAL A 2 7.14 2.68 -26.05
CA VAL A 2 6.50 1.93 -24.92
C VAL A 2 7.49 1.06 -24.11
N TYR A 3 8.27 0.21 -24.77
CA TYR A 3 9.27 -0.63 -24.07
C TYR A 3 10.34 0.19 -23.33
N TYR A 4 10.73 1.33 -23.91
CA TYR A 4 11.69 2.25 -23.28
C TYR A 4 11.11 2.85 -22.00
N GLY A 5 9.88 3.36 -22.06
CA GLY A 5 9.16 3.88 -20.89
C GLY A 5 9.00 2.83 -19.79
N HIS A 6 8.65 1.59 -20.13
CA HIS A 6 8.56 0.51 -19.15
C HIS A 6 9.92 0.14 -18.54
N GLY A 7 11.00 0.12 -19.33
CA GLY A 7 12.35 -0.13 -18.83
C GLY A 7 12.77 0.91 -17.79
N LEU A 8 12.53 2.19 -18.07
CA LEU A 8 12.77 3.28 -17.11
C LEU A 8 11.89 3.14 -15.87
N ARG A 9 10.61 2.81 -16.03
CA ARG A 9 9.68 2.62 -14.91
C ARG A 9 10.11 1.51 -13.98
N ILE A 10 10.51 0.36 -14.53
CA ILE A 10 11.03 -0.79 -13.76
C ILE A 10 12.32 -0.40 -13.04
N LYS A 11 13.22 0.34 -13.71
CA LYS A 11 14.47 0.80 -13.08
C LYS A 11 14.20 1.75 -11.91
N GLY A 12 13.28 2.71 -12.08
CA GLY A 12 12.82 3.58 -11.00
C GLY A 12 12.23 2.80 -9.83
N PHE A 13 11.39 1.80 -10.11
CA PHE A 13 10.80 0.92 -9.09
C PHE A 13 11.85 0.10 -8.32
N ILE A 14 12.84 -0.48 -9.00
CA ILE A 14 13.91 -1.24 -8.33
C ILE A 14 14.73 -0.31 -7.42
N LEU A 15 15.03 0.90 -7.87
CA LEU A 15 15.73 1.89 -7.06
C LEU A 15 14.92 2.31 -5.83
N SER A 16 13.60 2.46 -5.96
CA SER A 16 12.74 2.76 -4.80
C SER A 16 12.71 1.62 -3.80
N MET A 17 12.70 0.36 -4.24
CA MET A 17 12.82 -0.80 -3.36
C MET A 17 14.18 -0.86 -2.63
N GLN A 18 15.23 -0.29 -3.23
CA GLN A 18 16.56 -0.14 -2.63
C GLN A 18 16.69 1.12 -1.77
N GLU A 19 15.60 1.86 -1.54
CA GLU A 19 15.58 3.13 -0.80
C GLU A 19 16.43 4.25 -1.45
N ARG A 20 16.79 4.09 -2.72
CA ARG A 20 17.56 5.07 -3.52
C ARG A 20 16.61 6.07 -4.17
N TYR A 21 15.83 6.77 -3.35
CA TYR A 21 14.69 7.57 -3.80
C TYR A 21 15.09 8.71 -4.75
N GLU A 22 16.17 9.43 -4.46
CA GLU A 22 16.64 10.52 -5.33
C GLU A 22 17.10 10.04 -6.71
N GLU A 23 17.62 8.81 -6.79
CA GLU A 23 17.95 8.20 -8.09
C GLU A 23 16.68 7.71 -8.80
N ALA A 24 15.74 7.13 -8.07
CA ALA A 24 14.44 6.74 -8.61
C ALA A 24 13.68 7.94 -9.21
N LYS A 25 13.72 9.10 -8.55
CA LYS A 25 13.08 10.35 -9.03
C LYS A 25 13.58 10.75 -10.43
N LYS A 26 14.86 10.53 -10.74
CA LYS A 26 15.42 10.81 -12.08
C LYS A 26 14.75 9.97 -13.16
N TYR A 27 14.58 8.67 -12.92
CA TYR A 27 13.91 7.77 -13.87
C TYR A 27 12.42 8.08 -13.97
N VAL A 28 11.76 8.43 -12.86
CA VAL A 28 10.38 8.90 -12.86
C VAL A 28 10.22 10.12 -13.75
N ALA A 29 11.05 11.16 -13.57
CA ALA A 29 11.02 12.35 -14.40
C ALA A 29 11.24 12.02 -15.89
N GLU A 30 12.17 11.11 -16.19
CA GLU A 30 12.50 10.72 -17.55
C GLU A 30 11.34 10.02 -18.27
N TYR A 31 10.74 8.99 -17.67
CA TYR A 31 9.62 8.30 -18.33
C TYR A 31 8.33 9.12 -18.28
N SER A 32 8.19 10.10 -17.38
CA SER A 32 7.00 10.97 -17.31
C SER A 32 6.87 11.86 -18.55
N ASN A 33 7.96 12.07 -19.29
CA ASN A 33 7.98 12.87 -20.50
C ASN A 33 8.62 12.11 -21.67
N LEU A 34 7.81 11.33 -22.38
CA LEU A 34 8.21 10.61 -23.60
C LEU A 34 7.74 11.30 -24.90
N SER A 35 7.27 12.56 -24.82
CA SER A 35 6.74 13.26 -26.00
C SER A 35 7.80 13.61 -27.04
N TRP A 36 9.08 13.46 -26.70
CA TRP A 36 10.21 13.70 -27.60
C TRP A 36 10.44 12.58 -28.62
N PHE A 37 9.79 11.41 -28.46
CA PHE A 37 9.86 10.35 -29.48
C PHE A 37 9.25 10.84 -30.81
N GLN A 38 9.97 10.62 -31.91
CA GLN A 38 9.50 10.96 -33.25
C GLN A 38 8.51 9.91 -33.79
N GLY A 39 7.58 10.34 -34.65
CA GLY A 39 6.65 9.43 -35.33
C GLY A 39 5.52 8.90 -34.44
N LEU A 40 5.15 9.62 -33.37
CA LEU A 40 4.01 9.25 -32.52
C LEU A 40 2.69 9.42 -33.28
N ASP A 41 2.06 8.27 -33.57
CA ASP A 41 0.66 8.23 -33.94
C ASP A 41 -0.25 8.47 -32.72
N ASP A 42 -1.56 8.44 -32.92
CA ASP A 42 -2.50 8.73 -31.83
C ASP A 42 -2.47 7.67 -30.71
N ILE A 43 -2.06 6.44 -31.02
CA ILE A 43 -1.82 5.40 -30.01
C ILE A 43 -0.58 5.78 -29.19
N GLY A 44 0.52 6.16 -29.85
CA GLY A 44 1.74 6.62 -29.21
C GLY A 44 1.50 7.81 -28.27
N LYS A 45 0.70 8.80 -28.68
CA LYS A 45 0.34 9.93 -27.82
C LYS A 45 -0.42 9.50 -26.56
N LYS A 46 -1.40 8.59 -26.70
CA LYS A 46 -2.13 8.02 -25.55
C LYS A 46 -1.20 7.27 -24.59
N GLU A 47 -0.23 6.54 -25.11
CA GLU A 47 0.77 5.86 -24.29
C GLU A 47 1.68 6.88 -23.56
N VAL A 48 2.09 7.98 -24.20
CA VAL A 48 2.82 9.06 -23.51
C VAL A 48 1.99 9.65 -22.36
N ASP A 49 0.70 9.87 -22.56
CA ASP A 49 -0.18 10.39 -21.50
C ASP A 49 -0.32 9.41 -20.33
N LYS A 50 -0.39 8.08 -20.59
CA LYS A 50 -0.35 7.07 -19.53
C LYS A 50 0.94 7.14 -18.71
N PHE A 51 2.09 7.25 -19.35
CA PHE A 51 3.36 7.40 -18.65
C PHE A 51 3.42 8.68 -17.82
N ARG A 52 2.83 9.78 -18.30
CA ARG A 52 2.72 11.03 -17.53
C ARG A 52 1.87 10.84 -16.27
N ILE A 53 0.73 10.15 -16.38
CA ILE A 53 -0.15 9.84 -15.25
C ILE A 53 0.59 8.96 -14.22
N TRP A 54 1.20 7.86 -14.65
CA TRP A 54 2.00 6.99 -13.77
C TRP A 54 3.20 7.72 -13.16
N GLY A 55 3.78 8.65 -13.92
CA GLY A 55 4.84 9.55 -13.51
C GLY A 55 4.46 10.37 -12.29
N LYS A 56 3.31 11.05 -12.37
CA LYS A 56 2.75 11.84 -11.27
C LYS A 56 2.59 10.99 -10.01
N GLY A 57 1.91 9.85 -10.10
CA GLY A 57 1.68 8.96 -8.96
C GLY A 57 2.96 8.47 -8.29
N ASN A 58 3.89 7.96 -9.09
CA ASN A 58 5.16 7.45 -8.57
C ASN A 58 6.03 8.57 -7.99
N GLY A 59 5.99 9.77 -8.56
CA GLY A 59 6.67 10.95 -8.01
C GLY A 59 6.14 11.30 -6.61
N LEU A 60 4.81 11.34 -6.44
CA LEU A 60 4.17 11.60 -5.16
C LEU A 60 4.51 10.53 -4.11
N ILE A 61 4.54 9.25 -4.50
CA ILE A 61 4.96 8.16 -3.62
C ILE A 61 6.43 8.32 -3.21
N LEU A 62 7.33 8.72 -4.12
CA LEU A 62 8.73 8.96 -3.79
C LEU A 62 8.90 10.13 -2.81
N GLU A 63 8.08 11.18 -2.93
CA GLU A 63 8.07 12.29 -1.96
C GLU A 63 7.65 11.81 -0.56
N LEU A 64 6.56 11.03 -0.46
CA LEU A 64 6.13 10.41 0.80
C LEU A 64 7.22 9.50 1.41
N ASN A 65 7.90 8.71 0.58
CA ASN A 65 9.00 7.85 0.98
C ASN A 65 10.26 8.61 1.43
N THR A 66 10.32 9.92 1.22
CA THR A 66 11.34 10.82 1.79
C THR A 66 10.83 11.62 2.99
N GLY A 67 9.63 11.33 3.49
CA GLY A 67 9.01 11.99 4.64
C GLY A 67 8.30 13.31 4.29
N ASN A 68 8.22 13.67 3.01
CA ASN A 68 7.54 14.89 2.58
C ASN A 68 6.02 14.70 2.59
N LYS A 69 5.40 14.89 3.76
CA LYS A 69 3.94 14.81 3.92
C LYS A 69 3.16 15.95 3.24
N SER A 70 3.82 17.00 2.76
CA SER A 70 3.13 18.14 2.14
C SER A 70 2.42 17.77 0.83
N VAL A 71 2.81 16.64 0.23
CA VAL A 71 2.21 16.14 -1.02
C VAL A 71 0.90 15.38 -0.81
N ILE A 72 0.44 15.13 0.43
CA ILE A 72 -0.76 14.33 0.67
C ILE A 72 -2.01 14.90 -0.03
N PRO A 73 -2.29 16.22 -0.04
CA PRO A 73 -3.43 16.77 -0.78
C PRO A 73 -3.39 16.42 -2.27
N GLU A 74 -2.23 16.61 -2.92
CA GLU A 74 -2.06 16.27 -4.33
C GLU A 74 -2.13 14.75 -4.57
N PHE A 75 -1.64 13.95 -3.63
CA PHE A 75 -1.74 12.50 -3.67
C PHE A 75 -3.19 12.01 -3.56
N MET A 76 -4.00 12.64 -2.69
CA MET A 76 -5.42 12.37 -2.60
C MET A 76 -6.17 12.70 -3.91
N GLU A 77 -5.87 13.83 -4.55
CA GLU A 77 -6.44 14.17 -5.86
C GLU A 77 -6.02 13.15 -6.93
N TYR A 78 -4.76 12.72 -6.91
CA TYR A 78 -4.26 11.71 -7.83
C TYR A 78 -4.99 10.36 -7.66
N LEU A 79 -5.18 9.88 -6.44
CA LEU A 79 -5.91 8.63 -6.17
C LEU A 79 -7.39 8.73 -6.54
N GLU A 80 -8.01 9.90 -6.36
CA GLU A 80 -9.39 10.12 -6.76
C GLU A 80 -9.59 9.97 -8.27
N GLY A 81 -8.65 10.48 -9.07
CA GLY A 81 -8.64 10.31 -10.52
C GLY A 81 -8.22 8.93 -11.01
N ASN A 82 -7.71 8.06 -10.14
CA ASN A 82 -7.19 6.73 -10.48
C ASN A 82 -7.74 5.66 -9.51
N PRO A 83 -9.05 5.33 -9.59
CA PRO A 83 -9.72 4.46 -8.61
C PRO A 83 -9.08 3.07 -8.46
N ASP A 84 -8.59 2.50 -9.57
CA ASP A 84 -8.03 1.14 -9.63
C ASP A 84 -6.76 0.97 -8.80
N ILE A 85 -6.12 2.07 -8.38
CA ILE A 85 -4.87 2.05 -7.61
C ILE A 85 -5.03 2.54 -6.16
N ILE A 86 -6.25 2.78 -5.67
CA ILE A 86 -6.46 3.27 -4.28
C ILE A 86 -5.74 2.35 -3.29
N LEU A 87 -5.88 1.03 -3.41
CA LEU A 87 -5.30 0.11 -2.43
C LEU A 87 -3.76 0.16 -2.43
N GLN A 88 -3.14 0.22 -3.62
CA GLN A 88 -1.69 0.34 -3.80
C GLN A 88 -1.20 1.68 -3.22
N GLY A 89 -1.89 2.77 -3.54
CA GLY A 89 -1.54 4.10 -3.08
C GLY A 89 -1.69 4.27 -1.57
N MET A 90 -2.76 3.73 -1.00
CA MET A 90 -2.98 3.72 0.45
C MET A 90 -1.90 2.94 1.17
N LEU A 91 -1.53 1.74 0.69
CA LEU A 91 -0.43 0.96 1.26
C LEU A 91 0.87 1.78 1.29
N ALA A 92 1.27 2.39 0.17
CA ALA A 92 2.49 3.21 0.10
C ALA A 92 2.48 4.41 1.07
N ALA A 93 1.32 5.07 1.23
CA ALA A 93 1.17 6.17 2.17
C ALA A 93 1.25 5.71 3.63
N ILE A 94 0.66 4.56 3.97
CA ILE A 94 0.71 3.99 5.32
C ILE A 94 2.14 3.57 5.68
N GLU A 95 2.85 2.89 4.77
CA GLU A 95 4.26 2.52 4.95
C GLU A 95 5.14 3.75 5.22
N SER A 96 4.93 4.81 4.43
CA SER A 96 5.63 6.10 4.63
C SER A 96 5.27 6.74 5.97
N ALA A 97 3.99 6.76 6.33
CA ALA A 97 3.52 7.31 7.60
C ALA A 97 4.07 6.55 8.80
N ASN A 98 4.15 5.22 8.70
CA ASN A 98 4.78 4.35 9.69
C ASN A 98 6.27 4.67 9.83
N ARG A 99 6.99 4.88 8.72
CA ARG A 99 8.43 5.18 8.72
C ARG A 99 8.75 6.56 9.31
N PHE A 100 8.01 7.59 8.93
CA PHE A 100 8.31 8.99 9.27
C PHE A 100 7.39 9.60 10.34
N ASN A 101 6.50 8.80 10.93
CA ASN A 101 5.60 9.17 12.01
C ASN A 101 4.69 10.38 11.69
N PHE A 102 4.14 10.44 10.47
CA PHE A 102 3.10 11.43 10.12
C PHE A 102 1.70 10.81 10.14
N SER A 103 0.66 11.62 9.88
CA SER A 103 -0.73 11.15 9.82
C SER A 103 -1.17 11.01 8.36
N VAL A 104 -1.94 9.95 8.09
CA VAL A 104 -2.67 9.71 6.84
C VAL A 104 -4.16 9.48 7.11
N ASP A 105 -4.67 9.98 8.24
CA ASP A 105 -6.07 9.77 8.62
C ASP A 105 -7.05 10.38 7.59
N GLU A 106 -6.70 11.52 6.98
CA GLU A 106 -7.49 12.16 5.92
C GLU A 106 -7.67 11.28 4.68
N LEU A 107 -6.67 10.46 4.35
CA LEU A 107 -6.75 9.49 3.26
C LEU A 107 -7.74 8.37 3.61
N PHE A 108 -7.74 7.89 4.86
CA PHE A 108 -8.70 6.88 5.31
C PHE A 108 -10.13 7.42 5.35
N GLU A 109 -10.33 8.67 5.78
CA GLU A 109 -11.63 9.33 5.74
C GLU A 109 -12.17 9.45 4.31
N LYS A 110 -11.31 9.88 3.37
CA LYS A 110 -11.69 10.08 1.97
C LYS A 110 -11.97 8.77 1.23
N PHE A 111 -11.17 7.73 1.48
CA PHE A 111 -11.20 6.49 0.68
C PHE A 111 -11.86 5.30 1.38
N ARG A 112 -12.46 5.48 2.56
CA ARG A 112 -13.09 4.42 3.37
C ARG A 112 -13.94 3.44 2.55
N GLU A 113 -14.87 3.95 1.75
CA GLU A 113 -15.83 3.14 0.98
C GLU A 113 -15.19 2.43 -0.23
N LYS A 114 -13.99 2.86 -0.63
CA LYS A 114 -13.21 2.27 -1.73
C LYS A 114 -12.17 1.27 -1.24
N LEU A 115 -11.95 1.20 0.08
CA LEU A 115 -11.02 0.25 0.67
C LEU A 115 -11.74 -1.07 0.93
N PRO A 116 -11.06 -2.21 0.72
CA PRO A 116 -11.63 -3.50 1.06
C PRO A 116 -11.98 -3.47 2.57
N PRO A 117 -13.20 -3.87 2.98
CA PRO A 117 -13.52 -4.01 4.40
C PRO A 117 -12.76 -5.18 5.03
N VAL A 118 -12.73 -5.19 6.37
CA VAL A 118 -12.38 -6.41 7.13
C VAL A 118 -13.37 -7.50 6.69
N ASN A 119 -12.87 -8.72 6.43
CA ASN A 119 -13.61 -9.87 5.85
C ASN A 119 -13.82 -9.86 4.32
N SER A 120 -13.14 -8.98 3.57
CA SER A 120 -13.06 -9.14 2.12
C SER A 120 -12.50 -10.53 1.73
N ASP A 121 -13.02 -11.13 0.66
CA ASP A 121 -12.50 -12.42 0.20
C ASP A 121 -11.15 -12.25 -0.53
N VAL A 122 -10.31 -13.28 -0.45
CA VAL A 122 -8.96 -13.35 -1.04
C VAL A 122 -9.01 -13.31 -2.57
N THR A 123 -10.17 -13.60 -3.15
CA THR A 123 -10.42 -13.52 -4.60
C THR A 123 -10.50 -12.08 -5.13
N TYR A 124 -10.49 -11.07 -4.25
CA TYR A 124 -10.84 -9.70 -4.61
C TYR A 124 -9.72 -8.87 -5.26
N ILE A 125 -8.44 -9.15 -4.96
CA ILE A 125 -7.20 -8.55 -5.51
C ILE A 125 -6.05 -9.37 -4.90
N ASN A 126 -4.92 -9.54 -5.60
CA ASN A 126 -3.70 -10.23 -5.13
C ASN A 126 -3.60 -10.30 -3.59
N GLY A 127 -3.97 -11.45 -3.01
CA GLY A 127 -4.21 -11.53 -1.56
C GLY A 127 -2.99 -11.16 -0.71
N THR A 128 -1.77 -11.28 -1.27
CA THR A 128 -0.54 -10.80 -0.62
C THR A 128 -0.56 -9.28 -0.45
N GLN A 129 -1.04 -8.53 -1.43
CA GLN A 129 -1.20 -7.07 -1.31
C GLN A 129 -2.23 -6.70 -0.24
N LEU A 130 -3.35 -7.44 -0.20
CA LEU A 130 -4.38 -7.22 0.82
C LEU A 130 -3.83 -7.49 2.23
N PHE A 131 -3.02 -8.55 2.40
CA PHE A 131 -2.29 -8.82 3.63
C PHE A 131 -1.41 -7.64 4.04
N HIS A 132 -0.56 -7.13 3.13
CA HIS A 132 0.35 -6.03 3.43
C HIS A 132 -0.40 -4.76 3.83
N PHE A 133 -1.49 -4.44 3.15
CA PHE A 133 -2.34 -3.30 3.50
C PHE A 133 -2.84 -3.40 4.95
N TRP A 134 -3.45 -4.52 5.33
CA TRP A 134 -3.99 -4.67 6.69
C TRP A 134 -2.92 -4.77 7.76
N TYR A 135 -1.79 -5.42 7.46
CA TYR A 135 -0.66 -5.48 8.37
C TYR A 135 -0.08 -4.09 8.66
N GLU A 136 0.21 -3.31 7.62
CA GLU A 136 0.75 -1.95 7.78
C GLU A 136 -0.25 -1.01 8.43
N LYS A 137 -1.55 -1.18 8.15
CA LYS A 137 -2.63 -0.43 8.81
C LYS A 137 -2.69 -0.74 10.32
N ALA A 138 -2.54 -2.01 10.71
CA ALA A 138 -2.46 -2.39 12.12
C ALA A 138 -1.26 -1.74 12.82
N VAL A 139 -0.07 -1.78 12.19
CA VAL A 139 1.13 -1.10 12.69
C VAL A 139 0.88 0.41 12.87
N TYR A 140 0.22 1.03 11.90
CA TYR A 140 -0.15 2.45 11.98
C TYR A 140 -1.11 2.72 13.14
N SER A 141 -2.15 1.90 13.31
CA SER A 141 -3.08 1.97 14.44
C SER A 141 -2.37 1.85 15.79
N PHE A 142 -1.42 0.92 15.93
CA PHE A 142 -0.61 0.81 17.16
C PHE A 142 0.23 2.05 17.42
N LYS A 143 0.89 2.60 16.40
CA LYS A 143 1.66 3.87 16.53
C LYS A 143 0.79 5.07 16.89
N LYS A 144 -0.49 5.05 16.54
CA LYS A 144 -1.50 6.05 16.94
C LYS A 144 -2.20 5.71 18.25
N ASN A 145 -1.73 4.70 18.99
CA ASN A 145 -2.31 4.22 20.25
C ASN A 145 -3.79 3.74 20.13
N ARG A 146 -4.20 3.30 18.94
CA ARG A 146 -5.53 2.73 18.65
C ARG A 146 -5.50 1.22 18.84
N LEU A 147 -5.17 0.76 20.05
CA LEU A 147 -4.78 -0.62 20.34
C LEU A 147 -5.83 -1.67 19.95
N ILE A 148 -7.10 -1.47 20.35
CA ILE A 148 -8.18 -2.41 20.04
C ILE A 148 -8.41 -2.53 18.53
N LEU A 149 -8.43 -1.39 17.83
CA LEU A 149 -8.59 -1.36 16.37
C LEU A 149 -7.39 -2.01 15.68
N GLY A 150 -6.16 -1.71 16.12
CA GLY A 150 -4.95 -2.32 15.57
C GLY A 150 -4.93 -3.83 15.72
N ILE A 151 -5.44 -4.38 16.84
CA ILE A 151 -5.57 -5.83 17.02
C ILE A 151 -6.59 -6.41 16.04
N GLU A 152 -7.73 -5.75 15.84
CA GLU A 152 -8.74 -6.20 14.86
C GLU A 152 -8.17 -6.25 13.43
N GLU A 153 -7.47 -5.20 13.02
CA GLU A 153 -6.79 -5.12 11.72
C GLU A 153 -5.70 -6.20 11.57
N LEU A 154 -4.93 -6.44 12.64
CA LEU A 154 -3.87 -7.44 12.67
C LEU A 154 -4.42 -8.87 12.58
N LEU A 155 -5.53 -9.15 13.26
CA LEU A 155 -6.17 -10.47 13.21
C LEU A 155 -6.68 -10.77 11.81
N TYR A 156 -7.18 -9.76 11.09
CA TYR A 156 -7.58 -9.95 9.70
C TYR A 156 -6.38 -10.20 8.79
N ALA A 157 -5.26 -9.48 8.98
CA ALA A 157 -4.00 -9.80 8.29
C ALA A 157 -3.52 -11.23 8.60
N LEU A 158 -3.59 -11.67 9.87
CA LEU A 158 -3.24 -13.03 10.27
C LEU A 158 -4.11 -14.09 9.57
N TYR A 159 -5.42 -13.86 9.52
CA TYR A 159 -6.38 -14.72 8.80
C TYR A 159 -6.01 -14.83 7.31
N LEU A 160 -5.76 -13.69 6.64
CA LEU A 160 -5.35 -13.66 5.25
C LEU A 160 -4.06 -14.47 5.02
N ALA A 161 -3.05 -14.27 5.86
CA ALA A 161 -1.79 -15.01 5.77
C ALA A 161 -1.99 -16.52 5.93
N HIS A 162 -2.81 -16.94 6.90
CA HIS A 162 -3.12 -18.34 7.11
C HIS A 162 -3.85 -18.93 5.89
N LYS A 163 -4.94 -18.29 5.44
CA LYS A 163 -5.76 -18.74 4.30
C LYS A 163 -4.94 -18.92 3.02
N MET A 164 -3.98 -18.03 2.78
CA MET A 164 -3.09 -18.08 1.62
C MET A 164 -1.85 -18.97 1.80
N LYS A 165 -1.64 -19.54 2.99
CA LYS A 165 -0.39 -20.23 3.36
C LYS A 165 0.85 -19.33 3.21
N TYR A 166 0.70 -18.04 3.49
CA TYR A 166 1.80 -17.08 3.51
C TYR A 166 2.52 -17.10 4.85
N TYR A 167 3.38 -18.12 5.04
CA TYR A 167 4.02 -18.44 6.33
C TYR A 167 4.78 -17.28 6.96
N SER A 168 5.58 -16.53 6.19
CA SER A 168 6.32 -15.39 6.73
C SER A 168 5.39 -14.25 7.17
N GLY A 169 4.25 -14.07 6.51
CA GLY A 169 3.23 -13.11 6.94
C GLY A 169 2.56 -13.55 8.23
N PHE A 170 2.26 -14.86 8.34
CA PHE A 170 1.68 -15.45 9.54
C PHE A 170 2.59 -15.27 10.77
N GLU A 171 3.88 -15.61 10.63
CA GLU A 171 4.88 -15.43 11.70
C GLU A 171 4.98 -13.97 12.16
N LYS A 172 5.05 -13.02 11.21
CA LYS A 172 5.06 -11.59 11.51
C LYS A 172 3.82 -11.14 12.28
N SER A 173 2.64 -11.58 11.85
CA SER A 173 1.39 -11.22 12.53
C SER A 173 1.29 -11.82 13.92
N VAL A 174 1.74 -13.07 14.12
CA VAL A 174 1.79 -13.71 15.45
C VAL A 174 2.75 -12.97 16.38
N SER A 175 3.94 -12.60 15.91
CA SER A 175 4.90 -11.85 16.71
C SER A 175 4.32 -10.50 17.16
N LEU A 176 3.77 -9.74 16.22
CA LEU A 176 3.19 -8.42 16.51
C LEU A 176 1.98 -8.51 17.44
N TYR A 177 1.17 -9.57 17.33
CA TYR A 177 0.04 -9.79 18.22
C TYR A 177 0.50 -10.03 19.66
N ARG A 178 1.55 -10.83 19.86
CA ARG A 178 2.08 -11.12 21.20
C ARG A 178 2.51 -9.84 21.92
N GLU A 179 3.16 -8.92 21.21
CA GLU A 179 3.58 -7.61 21.74
C GLU A 179 2.40 -6.74 22.24
N HIS A 180 1.20 -6.96 21.71
CA HIS A 180 0.00 -6.18 22.02
C HIS A 180 -1.10 -7.00 22.71
N SER A 181 -0.84 -8.26 23.04
CA SER A 181 -1.85 -9.23 23.47
C SER A 181 -2.52 -8.88 24.81
N ASP A 182 -1.82 -8.16 25.69
CA ASP A 182 -2.36 -7.67 26.97
C ASP A 182 -3.55 -6.72 26.79
N TYR A 183 -3.66 -6.06 25.63
CA TYR A 183 -4.74 -5.13 25.33
C TYR A 183 -5.92 -5.80 24.61
N ALA A 184 -5.80 -7.07 24.23
CA ALA A 184 -6.84 -7.75 23.45
C ALA A 184 -8.10 -8.00 24.27
N THR A 185 -9.26 -7.77 23.65
CA THR A 185 -10.55 -8.18 24.23
C THR A 185 -10.68 -9.71 24.25
N GLU A 186 -11.59 -10.24 25.05
CA GLU A 186 -11.87 -11.68 25.08
C GLU A 186 -12.30 -12.21 23.70
N GLN A 187 -13.08 -11.43 22.95
CA GLN A 187 -13.44 -11.78 21.58
C GLN A 187 -12.21 -11.84 20.65
N GLN A 188 -11.29 -10.88 20.78
CA GLN A 188 -10.06 -10.86 19.97
C GLN A 188 -9.12 -12.02 20.31
N LYS A 189 -9.00 -12.39 21.60
CA LYS A 189 -8.27 -13.59 22.04
C LYS A 189 -8.90 -14.86 21.48
N TRP A 190 -10.24 -14.94 21.50
CA TRP A 190 -10.98 -16.05 20.91
C TRP A 190 -10.73 -16.13 19.40
N ASN A 191 -10.85 -15.02 18.66
CA ASN A 191 -10.57 -14.95 17.22
C ASN A 191 -9.14 -15.39 16.89
N TYR A 192 -8.15 -14.86 17.62
CA TYR A 192 -6.74 -15.24 17.46
C TYR A 192 -6.54 -16.75 17.56
N LYS A 193 -7.09 -17.36 18.62
CA LYS A 193 -7.00 -18.79 18.85
C LYS A 193 -7.57 -19.59 17.67
N HIS A 194 -8.77 -19.22 17.19
CA HIS A 194 -9.43 -19.92 16.07
C HIS A 194 -8.64 -19.81 14.77
N ILE A 195 -8.07 -18.63 14.47
CA ILE A 195 -7.23 -18.44 13.28
C ILE A 195 -5.97 -19.31 13.35
N VAL A 196 -5.30 -19.37 14.50
CA VAL A 196 -4.07 -20.16 14.67
C VAL A 196 -4.35 -21.67 14.63
N GLU A 197 -5.49 -22.10 15.17
CA GLU A 197 -5.94 -23.50 15.15
C GLU A 197 -6.51 -23.93 13.79
N GLY A 198 -6.70 -23.00 12.85
CA GLY A 198 -7.24 -23.27 11.51
C GLY A 198 -8.75 -23.49 11.48
N VAL A 199 -9.48 -22.96 12.46
CA VAL A 199 -10.95 -23.01 12.54
C VAL A 199 -11.48 -21.69 11.97
N PHE A 200 -11.99 -21.71 10.73
CA PHE A 200 -12.45 -20.50 10.02
C PHE A 200 -13.96 -20.31 10.13
N ASP A 201 -14.45 -19.89 11.29
CA ASP A 201 -15.82 -19.39 11.41
C ASP A 201 -15.75 -17.86 11.58
N PHE A 202 -15.95 -17.15 10.47
CA PHE A 202 -16.14 -15.69 10.43
C PHE A 202 -17.44 -15.36 9.70
#